data_AF-A0AA88KXW4-F1
#
_entry.id   AF-A0AA88KXW4-F1
#
_cell.length_a   1.000
_cell.length_b   1.000
_cell.length_c   1.000
_cell.angle_alpha   90.00
_cell.angle_beta   90.00
_cell.angle_gamma   90.00
#
_symmetry.space_group_name_H-M   'P 1'
#
loop_
_entity.id
_entity.type
_entity.pdbx_description
1 polymer ?
#
loop_
_entity_poly.entity_id
_entity_poly.type
_entity_poly.pdbx_seq_one_letter_code
_entity_poly.pdbx_strand_id
1 'polypeptide(L)'
;MCEIICKDDIHLTCNGFHGGKSVVLKAKTGSNIFIIKSSSSSLHDVEAWNPDFDQYDLLATLEAKLRIDFPDSSTERIFDYFHAYDLTSPVIRNDLWNLANDHEFVLSLMLETLELFPRILGHCGTLFAVEYVDTLNNFKYNNSSIVIAKKIAEFLIHVRDDTEKLYLCDVKPSHFGESVNGIWKYVDLDAVLSYDILARNIKLRSSCTTDLDCSYFDCVFLCNKNTKQCGKSMVTSNVQIICKNIFIGGFWSGRGLLEMHKSTLIRDTLLQCINDSAFTEEDLINALSAIEG
;
A
#
# COMPACT_ATOMS: atom_id res chain seq x y z
N MET A 1 20.21 9.94 -7.31
CA MET A 1 19.73 9.92 -5.91
C MET A 1 20.85 9.64 -4.91
N CYS A 2 21.81 8.73 -5.17
CA CYS A 2 22.96 8.51 -4.28
C CYS A 2 23.69 9.79 -3.82
N GLU A 3 23.98 10.70 -4.75
CA GLU A 3 24.62 11.98 -4.41
C GLU A 3 23.78 12.84 -3.45
N ILE A 4 22.46 12.70 -3.44
CA ILE A 4 21.59 13.44 -2.53
C ILE A 4 21.59 12.78 -1.15
N ILE A 5 21.48 11.45 -1.10
CA ILE A 5 21.44 10.68 0.16
C ILE A 5 22.77 10.75 0.90
N CYS A 6 23.90 10.79 0.18
CA CYS A 6 25.24 10.80 0.76
C CYS A 6 25.83 12.20 0.99
N LYS A 7 25.04 13.27 0.84
CA LYS A 7 25.49 14.65 1.13
C LYS A 7 25.42 14.97 2.61
N ASP A 8 26.35 15.82 3.07
CA ASP A 8 26.43 16.26 4.47
C ASP A 8 25.26 17.16 4.93
N ASP A 9 24.49 17.73 3.99
CA ASP A 9 23.39 18.67 4.28
C ASP A 9 22.00 18.01 4.35
N ILE A 10 21.93 16.68 4.26
CA ILE A 10 20.67 15.95 4.39
C ILE A 10 20.27 15.80 5.86
N HIS A 11 19.09 16.30 6.20
CA HIS A 11 18.51 16.08 7.52
C HIS A 11 17.62 14.83 7.50
N LEU A 12 18.01 13.81 8.26
CA LEU A 12 17.28 12.54 8.38
C LEU A 12 16.53 12.45 9.71
N THR A 13 15.28 11.99 9.66
CA THR A 13 14.47 11.69 10.85
C THR A 13 13.87 10.31 10.69
N CYS A 14 14.10 9.43 11.66
CA CYS A 14 13.51 8.09 11.66
C CYS A 14 12.00 8.17 11.88
N ASN A 15 11.23 7.59 10.95
CA ASN A 15 9.81 7.33 11.16
C ASN A 15 9.67 5.87 11.63
N GLY A 16 9.85 5.64 12.92
CA GLY A 16 9.80 4.29 13.47
C GLY A 16 8.36 3.82 13.67
N PHE A 17 7.67 3.37 12.62
CA PHE A 17 6.43 2.57 12.72
C PHE A 17 6.06 1.96 11.34
N HIS A 18 6.82 0.99 10.85
CA HIS A 18 6.43 0.19 9.68
C HIS A 18 6.80 -1.28 9.91
N GLY A 19 5.82 -2.17 9.79
CA GLY A 19 6.03 -3.61 9.87
C GLY A 19 6.23 -4.15 8.46
N GLY A 20 7.48 -4.21 7.99
CA GLY A 20 7.80 -4.69 6.63
C GLY A 20 9.09 -4.07 6.08
N LYS A 21 9.38 -2.82 6.44
CA LYS A 21 10.63 -2.14 6.11
C LYS A 21 11.60 -2.12 7.28
N SER A 22 12.86 -2.38 6.98
CA SER A 22 13.96 -2.20 7.93
C SER A 22 14.38 -0.74 8.06
N VAL A 23 14.14 0.07 7.03
CA VAL A 23 14.49 1.50 7.00
C VAL A 23 13.30 2.30 6.48
N VAL A 24 12.83 3.28 7.26
CA VAL A 24 11.92 4.34 6.82
C VAL A 24 12.36 5.67 7.43
N LEU A 25 12.90 6.56 6.59
CA LEU A 25 13.48 7.84 7.00
C LEU A 25 12.80 8.99 6.27
N LYS A 26 12.35 9.99 7.01
CA LYS A 26 12.02 11.30 6.43
C LYS A 26 13.31 12.05 6.18
N ALA A 27 13.55 12.41 4.92
CA ALA A 27 14.71 13.17 4.49
C ALA A 27 14.31 14.58 4.07
N LYS A 28 15.14 15.56 4.41
CA LYS A 28 14.96 16.96 4.01
C LYS A 28 16.27 17.53 3.46
N THR A 29 16.22 18.11 2.26
CA THR A 29 17.31 18.87 1.64
C THR A 29 16.76 20.20 1.12
N GLY A 30 17.23 21.31 1.70
CA GLY A 30 16.63 22.64 1.48
C GLY A 30 15.12 22.66 1.80
N SER A 31 14.29 22.97 0.79
CA SER A 31 12.83 22.93 0.88
C SER A 31 12.21 21.58 0.50
N ASN A 32 12.99 20.66 -0.06
CA ASN A 32 12.48 19.37 -0.54
C ASN A 32 12.42 18.37 0.60
N ILE A 33 11.31 17.63 0.68
CA ILE A 33 11.07 16.57 1.65
C ILE A 33 10.70 15.30 0.87
N PHE A 34 11.27 14.17 1.25
CA PHE A 34 10.97 12.86 0.69
C PHE A 34 11.13 11.77 1.74
N ILE A 35 10.63 10.58 1.46
CA ILE A 35 10.77 9.41 2.34
C ILE A 35 11.74 8.42 1.69
N ILE A 36 12.74 7.97 2.44
CA ILE A 36 13.66 6.91 2.03
C ILE A 36 13.20 5.61 2.68
N LYS A 37 13.10 4.55 1.87
CA LYS A 37 12.65 3.22 2.28
C LYS A 37 13.64 2.14 1.85
N SER A 38 13.71 1.06 2.62
CA SER A 38 14.38 -0.19 2.24
C SER A 38 13.83 -1.36 3.05
N SER A 39 13.60 -2.49 2.37
CA SER A 39 13.32 -3.79 3.00
C SER A 39 14.55 -4.35 3.71
N SER A 40 15.75 -4.05 3.21
CA SER A 40 17.00 -4.49 3.81
C SER A 40 17.49 -3.54 4.91
N SER A 41 17.97 -4.12 6.02
CA SER A 41 18.46 -3.38 7.21
C SER A 41 19.89 -2.86 7.06
N SER A 42 20.60 -3.36 6.06
CA SER A 42 22.00 -3.04 5.76
C SER A 42 22.21 -3.08 4.25
N LEU A 43 23.06 -2.20 3.71
CA LEU A 43 23.53 -2.30 2.33
C LEU A 43 24.31 -3.61 2.05
N HIS A 44 24.57 -4.42 3.09
CA HIS A 44 25.24 -5.72 3.01
C HIS A 44 24.30 -6.92 3.23
N ASP A 45 23.05 -6.71 3.66
CA ASP A 45 22.03 -7.77 3.79
C ASP A 45 21.28 -7.91 2.46
N VAL A 46 22.01 -8.35 1.45
CA VAL A 46 21.58 -8.33 0.05
C VAL A 46 21.41 -9.76 -0.43
N GLU A 47 20.25 -10.10 -1.01
CA GLU A 47 20.07 -11.43 -1.60
C GLU A 47 21.09 -11.62 -2.73
N ALA A 48 21.74 -12.79 -2.74
CA ALA A 48 22.72 -13.12 -3.76
C ALA A 48 22.06 -13.05 -5.15
N TRP A 49 22.66 -12.25 -6.04
CA TRP A 49 22.21 -12.11 -7.41
C TRP A 49 22.03 -13.46 -8.11
N ASN A 50 20.87 -13.67 -8.73
CA ASN A 50 20.61 -14.82 -9.59
C ASN A 50 21.24 -14.59 -10.98
N PRO A 51 22.16 -15.45 -11.44
CA PRO A 51 22.82 -15.28 -12.74
C PRO A 51 21.91 -15.24 -13.96
N ASP A 52 20.68 -15.75 -13.85
CA ASP A 52 19.71 -15.81 -14.94
C ASP A 52 18.97 -14.47 -15.19
N PHE A 53 19.29 -13.41 -14.43
CA PHE A 53 18.60 -12.10 -14.41
C PHE A 53 18.75 -11.22 -15.68
N ASP A 54 19.09 -11.77 -16.84
CA ASP A 54 19.18 -11.00 -18.09
C ASP A 54 17.77 -10.65 -18.60
N GLN A 55 17.38 -9.36 -18.46
CA GLN A 55 16.29 -8.59 -19.11
C GLN A 55 14.93 -9.28 -19.40
N TYR A 56 14.92 -10.40 -20.12
CA TYR A 56 13.75 -11.23 -20.37
C TYR A 56 13.26 -11.97 -19.12
N ASP A 57 14.15 -12.31 -18.20
CA ASP A 57 13.79 -12.96 -16.93
C ASP A 57 13.30 -11.97 -15.88
N LEU A 58 13.66 -10.68 -15.96
CA LEU A 58 13.17 -9.67 -15.02
C LEU A 58 11.66 -9.47 -15.16
N LEU A 59 11.16 -9.23 -16.39
CA LEU A 59 9.73 -9.10 -16.62
C LEU A 59 8.99 -10.39 -16.24
N ALA A 60 9.50 -11.55 -16.67
CA ALA A 60 8.92 -12.84 -16.29
C ALA A 60 8.93 -13.08 -14.78
N THR A 61 9.98 -12.66 -14.07
CA THR A 61 10.09 -12.75 -12.60
C THR A 61 9.09 -11.82 -11.92
N LEU A 62 8.96 -10.59 -12.41
CA LEU A 62 8.02 -9.61 -11.87
C LEU A 62 6.57 -10.04 -12.14
N GLU A 63 6.25 -10.51 -13.36
CA GLU A 63 4.97 -11.13 -13.71
C GLU A 63 4.68 -12.35 -12.83
N ALA A 64 5.64 -13.26 -12.66
CA ALA A 64 5.48 -14.46 -11.83
C ALA A 64 5.30 -14.13 -10.34
N LYS A 65 5.92 -13.04 -9.87
CA LYS A 65 5.89 -12.59 -8.49
C LYS A 65 4.61 -11.84 -8.16
N LEU A 66 4.26 -10.87 -8.99
CA LEU A 66 3.13 -9.97 -8.77
C LEU A 66 1.81 -10.58 -9.20
N ARG A 67 1.80 -11.45 -10.23
CA ARG A 67 0.59 -12.13 -10.75
C ARG A 67 -0.63 -11.21 -10.77
N ILE A 68 -0.39 -10.03 -11.31
CA ILE A 68 -1.36 -9.01 -11.62
C ILE A 68 -1.35 -8.98 -13.14
N ASP A 69 -2.52 -9.04 -13.78
CA ASP A 69 -2.61 -8.84 -15.22
C ASP A 69 -2.25 -7.37 -15.50
N PHE A 70 -1.20 -7.15 -16.28
CA PHE A 70 -0.68 -5.80 -16.47
C PHE A 70 -1.32 -5.15 -17.70
N PRO A 71 -1.76 -3.89 -17.60
CA PRO A 71 -1.83 -3.05 -18.77
C PRO A 71 -0.45 -3.01 -19.42
N ASP A 72 -0.37 -3.15 -20.74
CA ASP A 72 0.90 -3.16 -21.48
C ASP A 72 1.82 -1.98 -21.09
N SER A 73 1.23 -0.81 -20.84
CA SER A 73 1.93 0.40 -20.39
C SER A 73 2.66 0.28 -19.05
N SER A 74 2.12 -0.52 -18.12
CA SER A 74 2.74 -0.74 -16.81
C SER A 74 3.97 -1.63 -16.93
N THR A 75 3.90 -2.64 -17.81
CA THR A 75 5.02 -3.53 -18.12
C THR A 75 6.15 -2.80 -18.84
N GLU A 76 5.81 -1.99 -19.85
CA GLU A 76 6.77 -1.12 -20.56
C GLU A 76 7.53 -0.22 -19.61
N ARG A 77 6.83 0.36 -18.63
CA ARG A 77 7.46 1.27 -17.67
C ARG A 77 8.50 0.59 -16.79
N ILE A 78 8.16 -0.59 -16.24
CA ILE A 78 9.14 -1.32 -15.43
C ILE A 78 10.34 -1.68 -16.29
N PHE A 79 10.08 -2.17 -17.49
CA PHE A 79 11.12 -2.48 -18.45
C PHE A 79 12.02 -1.26 -18.68
N ASP A 80 11.47 -0.11 -19.07
CA ASP A 80 12.22 1.12 -19.32
C ASP A 80 13.05 1.55 -18.10
N TYR A 81 12.49 1.44 -16.90
CA TYR A 81 13.19 1.77 -15.66
C TYR A 81 14.45 0.92 -15.48
N PHE A 82 14.36 -0.41 -15.62
CA PHE A 82 15.50 -1.29 -15.41
C PHE A 82 16.49 -1.29 -16.59
N HIS A 83 16.04 -1.02 -17.82
CA HIS A 83 16.91 -0.92 -19.01
C HIS A 83 17.75 0.34 -19.07
N ALA A 84 17.41 1.36 -18.28
CA ALA A 84 18.23 2.56 -18.17
C ALA A 84 19.59 2.30 -17.50
N TYR A 85 19.82 1.11 -16.93
CA TYR A 85 21.01 0.79 -16.14
C TYR A 85 21.95 -0.19 -16.86
N ASP A 86 23.25 0.00 -16.64
CA ASP A 86 24.30 -0.89 -17.15
C ASP A 86 24.35 -2.19 -16.33
N LEU A 87 23.65 -3.21 -16.82
CA LEU A 87 23.63 -4.55 -16.24
C LEU A 87 24.97 -5.28 -16.37
N THR A 88 26.02 -4.73 -16.98
CA THR A 88 27.35 -5.38 -16.96
C THR A 88 28.04 -5.23 -15.60
N SER A 89 27.68 -4.20 -14.81
CA SER A 89 28.19 -3.98 -13.46
C SER A 89 27.55 -4.94 -12.45
N PRO A 90 28.32 -5.80 -11.76
CA PRO A 90 27.79 -6.71 -10.75
C PRO A 90 27.10 -6.00 -9.59
N VAL A 91 27.57 -4.80 -9.22
CA VAL A 91 27.00 -3.98 -8.15
C VAL A 91 25.61 -3.51 -8.56
N ILE A 92 25.49 -2.93 -9.76
CA ILE A 92 24.21 -2.43 -10.29
C ILE A 92 23.21 -3.58 -10.43
N ARG A 93 23.63 -4.73 -10.98
CA ARG A 93 22.74 -5.91 -11.08
C ARG A 93 22.21 -6.35 -9.72
N ASN A 94 23.07 -6.38 -8.72
CA ASN A 94 22.69 -6.79 -7.37
C ASN A 94 21.71 -5.79 -6.74
N ASP A 95 21.96 -4.49 -6.89
CA ASP A 95 21.05 -3.44 -6.40
C ASP A 95 19.67 -3.55 -7.04
N LEU A 96 19.62 -3.69 -8.37
CA LEU A 96 18.38 -3.84 -9.12
C LEU A 96 17.65 -5.14 -8.80
N TRP A 97 18.36 -6.25 -8.59
CA TRP A 97 17.76 -7.51 -8.14
C TRP A 97 17.02 -7.33 -6.81
N ASN A 98 17.59 -6.58 -5.88
CA ASN A 98 16.98 -6.39 -4.57
C ASN A 98 15.81 -5.42 -4.61
N LEU A 99 15.89 -4.37 -5.44
CA LEU A 99 14.76 -3.49 -5.70
C LEU A 99 13.61 -4.22 -6.41
N ALA A 100 13.90 -5.05 -7.41
CA ALA A 100 12.91 -5.93 -8.03
C ALA A 100 12.33 -6.94 -7.03
N ASN A 101 13.09 -7.27 -5.98
CA ASN A 101 12.61 -8.09 -4.89
C ASN A 101 11.80 -7.35 -3.82
N ASP A 102 11.77 -6.02 -3.84
CA ASP A 102 10.97 -5.21 -2.93
C ASP A 102 9.56 -4.99 -3.53
N HIS A 103 8.55 -5.58 -2.88
CA HIS A 103 7.16 -5.55 -3.33
C HIS A 103 6.60 -4.13 -3.46
N GLU A 104 6.84 -3.29 -2.47
CA GLU A 104 6.39 -1.89 -2.49
C GLU A 104 7.10 -1.09 -3.58
N PHE A 105 8.41 -1.26 -3.76
CA PHE A 105 9.15 -0.57 -4.82
C PHE A 105 8.56 -0.88 -6.19
N VAL A 106 8.37 -2.17 -6.47
CA VAL A 106 7.83 -2.63 -7.75
C VAL A 106 6.41 -2.10 -7.94
N LEU A 107 5.49 -2.30 -6.99
CA LEU A 107 4.12 -1.80 -7.14
C LEU A 107 4.06 -0.28 -7.30
N SER A 108 4.90 0.47 -6.57
CA SER A 108 4.96 1.93 -6.69
C SER A 108 5.40 2.34 -8.09
N LEU A 109 6.43 1.70 -8.65
CA LEU A 109 6.88 1.97 -10.02
C LEU A 109 5.79 1.67 -11.05
N MET A 110 5.10 0.54 -10.88
CA MET A 110 4.06 0.08 -11.79
C MET A 110 2.84 0.98 -11.83
N LEU A 111 2.36 1.38 -10.66
CA LEU A 111 1.09 2.08 -10.49
C LEU A 111 1.26 3.59 -10.37
N GLU A 112 2.48 4.11 -10.58
CA GLU A 112 2.75 5.53 -10.34
C GLU A 112 1.93 6.45 -11.27
N THR A 113 1.49 6.01 -12.47
CA THR A 113 0.61 6.82 -13.35
C THR A 113 -0.80 7.02 -12.79
N LEU A 114 -1.25 6.16 -11.87
CA LEU A 114 -2.56 6.27 -11.23
C LEU A 114 -2.59 7.35 -10.15
N GLU A 115 -1.41 7.84 -9.72
CA GLU A 115 -1.24 8.80 -8.62
C GLU A 115 -1.82 8.35 -7.26
N LEU A 116 -2.27 7.10 -7.12
CA LEU A 116 -2.81 6.51 -5.88
C LEU A 116 -1.75 6.23 -4.82
N PHE A 117 -0.50 6.10 -5.24
CA PHE A 117 0.64 5.74 -4.39
C PHE A 117 1.76 6.79 -4.52
N PRO A 118 2.68 6.89 -3.54
CA PRO A 118 3.83 7.77 -3.64
C PRO A 118 4.71 7.43 -4.85
N ARG A 119 5.03 8.45 -5.64
CA ARG A 119 5.94 8.33 -6.79
C ARG A 119 7.38 8.05 -6.36
N ILE A 120 8.05 7.16 -7.09
CA ILE A 120 9.48 6.92 -6.96
C ILE A 120 10.27 8.14 -7.48
N LEU A 121 11.14 8.68 -6.63
CA LEU A 121 12.05 9.78 -6.97
C LEU A 121 13.43 9.28 -7.42
N GLY A 122 13.74 8.02 -7.14
CA GLY A 122 14.98 7.35 -7.51
C GLY A 122 15.50 6.44 -6.40
N HIS A 123 16.63 5.78 -6.64
CA HIS A 123 17.22 4.82 -5.71
C HIS A 123 18.74 5.01 -5.53
N CYS A 124 19.27 4.41 -4.47
CA CYS A 124 20.69 4.27 -4.23
C CYS A 124 20.98 2.95 -3.51
N GLY A 125 21.64 2.00 -4.17
CA GLY A 125 21.71 0.64 -3.67
C GLY A 125 20.30 0.05 -3.53
N THR A 126 20.03 -0.57 -2.39
CA THR A 126 18.71 -1.09 -2.01
C THR A 126 17.74 -0.03 -1.46
N LEU A 127 18.21 1.20 -1.24
CA LEU A 127 17.37 2.30 -0.77
C LEU A 127 16.64 2.93 -1.94
N PHE A 128 15.34 3.15 -1.80
CA PHE A 128 14.57 3.96 -2.74
C PHE A 128 13.90 5.14 -2.04
N ALA A 129 13.77 6.25 -2.75
CA ALA A 129 13.13 7.45 -2.28
C ALA A 129 11.77 7.61 -2.96
N VAL A 130 10.76 7.97 -2.18
CA VAL A 130 9.43 8.35 -2.67
C VAL A 130 9.09 9.78 -2.26
N GLU A 131 8.17 10.39 -2.99
CA GLU A 131 7.65 11.71 -2.62
C GLU A 131 7.07 11.74 -1.20
N TYR A 132 7.11 12.91 -0.57
CA TYR A 132 6.50 13.10 0.74
C TYR A 132 4.99 13.22 0.63
N VAL A 133 4.30 12.48 1.50
CA VAL A 133 2.86 12.55 1.72
C VAL A 133 2.62 12.84 3.19
N ASP A 134 1.79 13.84 3.50
CA ASP A 134 1.44 14.16 4.88
C ASP A 134 0.30 13.25 5.33
N THR A 135 0.57 12.36 6.30
CA THR A 135 -0.32 11.25 6.66
C THR A 135 -1.28 11.60 7.79
N LEU A 136 -2.43 10.90 7.89
CA LEU A 136 -3.51 11.18 8.88
C LEU A 136 -3.01 11.35 10.32
N ASN A 137 -1.96 10.64 10.72
CA ASN A 137 -1.35 10.74 12.05
C ASN A 137 -0.70 12.10 12.33
N ASN A 138 -0.25 12.81 11.30
CA ASN A 138 0.40 14.12 11.42
C ASN A 138 -0.61 15.27 11.34
N PHE A 139 -1.86 15.02 10.96
CA PHE A 139 -2.82 16.10 10.76
C PHE A 139 -3.27 16.72 12.08
N LYS A 140 -3.04 18.03 12.18
CA LYS A 140 -3.78 18.94 13.05
C LYS A 140 -4.86 19.59 12.18
N TYR A 141 -6.10 19.13 12.26
CA TYR A 141 -7.12 19.52 11.29
C TYR A 141 -7.66 20.94 11.46
N ASN A 142 -7.69 21.69 10.34
CA ASN A 142 -8.63 22.78 10.09
C ASN A 142 -9.87 22.32 9.27
N ASN A 143 -9.83 21.13 8.64
CA ASN A 143 -10.91 20.57 7.81
C ASN A 143 -11.80 19.60 8.60
N SER A 144 -13.07 19.45 8.18
CA SER A 144 -14.03 18.51 8.80
C SER A 144 -13.68 17.05 8.50
N SER A 145 -13.79 16.15 9.50
CA SER A 145 -13.62 14.70 9.36
C SER A 145 -14.40 14.07 8.20
N ILE A 146 -15.56 14.65 7.87
CA ILE A 146 -16.41 14.19 6.75
C ILE A 146 -15.72 14.41 5.40
N VAL A 147 -15.10 15.57 5.21
CA VAL A 147 -14.38 15.91 3.97
C VAL A 147 -13.26 14.91 3.72
N ILE A 148 -12.50 14.56 4.76
CA ILE A 148 -11.43 13.57 4.66
C ILE A 148 -11.98 12.18 4.37
N ALA A 149 -13.04 11.77 5.07
CA ALA A 149 -13.66 10.48 4.85
C ALA A 149 -14.16 10.33 3.41
N LYS A 150 -14.69 11.40 2.82
CA LYS A 150 -15.12 11.44 1.41
C LYS A 150 -13.95 11.26 0.46
N LYS A 151 -12.84 12.00 0.66
CA LYS A 151 -11.63 11.84 -0.16
C LYS A 151 -11.05 10.42 -0.09
N ILE A 152 -11.10 9.78 1.08
CA ILE A 152 -10.69 8.37 1.24
C ILE A 152 -11.66 7.43 0.50
N ALA A 153 -12.97 7.69 0.54
CA ALA A 153 -13.95 6.90 -0.18
C ALA A 153 -13.79 7.03 -1.72
N GLU A 154 -13.54 8.25 -2.21
CA GLU A 154 -13.23 8.52 -3.62
C GLU A 154 -11.93 7.82 -4.05
N PHE A 155 -10.90 7.83 -3.19
CA PHE A 155 -9.68 7.06 -3.43
C PHE A 155 -9.95 5.55 -3.60
N LEU A 156 -10.88 4.96 -2.83
CA LEU A 156 -11.23 3.54 -2.96
C LEU A 156 -11.90 3.19 -4.30
N ILE A 157 -12.67 4.11 -4.87
CA ILE A 157 -13.23 3.96 -6.22
C ILE A 157 -12.09 3.78 -7.22
N HIS A 158 -11.08 4.65 -7.16
CA HIS A 158 -9.93 4.54 -8.05
C HIS A 158 -9.11 3.26 -7.82
N VAL A 159 -8.93 2.83 -6.57
CA VAL A 159 -8.30 1.52 -6.30
C VAL A 159 -9.11 0.38 -6.93
N ARG A 160 -10.44 0.43 -6.89
CA ARG A 160 -11.31 -0.61 -7.46
C ARG A 160 -11.33 -0.61 -8.98
N ASP A 161 -11.43 0.57 -9.59
CA ASP A 161 -11.73 0.75 -11.01
C ASP A 161 -10.48 0.89 -11.88
N ASP A 162 -9.42 1.51 -11.36
CA ASP A 162 -8.19 1.79 -12.11
C ASP A 162 -7.08 0.75 -11.84
N THR A 163 -7.34 -0.24 -10.98
CA THR A 163 -6.42 -1.37 -10.72
C THR A 163 -7.09 -2.71 -10.99
N GLU A 164 -6.31 -3.79 -11.09
CA GLU A 164 -6.80 -5.17 -11.11
C GLU A 164 -7.36 -5.64 -9.75
N LYS A 165 -8.20 -4.81 -9.12
CA LYS A 165 -8.83 -5.02 -7.80
C LYS A 165 -7.81 -5.40 -6.74
N LEU A 166 -6.92 -4.45 -6.42
CA LEU A 166 -5.99 -4.58 -5.31
C LEU A 166 -6.71 -4.51 -3.97
N TYR A 167 -6.25 -5.33 -3.03
CA TYR A 167 -6.74 -5.35 -1.66
C TYR A 167 -5.73 -4.69 -0.73
N LEU A 168 -6.23 -3.77 0.10
CA LEU A 168 -5.45 -3.08 1.12
C LEU A 168 -5.54 -3.88 2.43
N CYS A 169 -4.54 -4.72 2.71
CA CYS A 169 -4.64 -5.66 3.82
C CYS A 169 -4.01 -5.19 5.12
N ASP A 170 -3.27 -4.08 5.18
CA ASP A 170 -2.77 -3.52 6.46
C ASP A 170 -3.15 -2.05 6.58
N VAL A 171 -4.44 -1.79 6.82
CA VAL A 171 -5.03 -0.46 6.77
C VAL A 171 -4.89 0.25 8.11
N LYS A 172 -4.17 1.36 8.10
CA LYS A 172 -3.96 2.23 9.28
C LYS A 172 -4.10 3.71 8.91
N PRO A 173 -4.47 4.58 9.87
CA PRO A 173 -4.51 6.02 9.59
C PRO A 173 -3.17 6.57 9.06
N SER A 174 -2.04 6.10 9.59
CA SER A 174 -0.69 6.46 9.10
C SER A 174 -0.43 6.13 7.64
N HIS A 175 -1.25 5.27 7.01
CA HIS A 175 -1.04 4.84 5.62
C HIS A 175 -1.81 5.71 4.63
N PHE A 176 -2.73 6.57 5.08
CA PHE A 176 -3.40 7.55 4.23
C PHE A 176 -2.81 8.92 4.41
N GLY A 177 -2.74 9.70 3.33
CA GLY A 177 -2.33 11.09 3.42
C GLY A 177 -2.52 11.87 2.12
N GLU A 178 -2.21 13.16 2.20
CA GLU A 178 -2.31 14.09 1.09
C GLU A 178 -0.90 14.53 0.64
N SER A 179 -0.67 14.50 -0.66
CA SER A 179 0.58 15.00 -1.25
C SER A 179 0.64 16.53 -1.18
N VAL A 180 1.81 17.11 -1.46
CA VAL A 180 1.99 18.57 -1.53
C VAL A 180 1.08 19.25 -2.57
N ASN A 181 0.57 18.48 -3.55
CA ASN A 181 -0.32 18.96 -4.60
C ASN A 181 -1.81 18.71 -4.28
N GLY A 182 -2.15 18.22 -3.09
CA GLY A 182 -3.54 17.99 -2.68
C GLY A 182 -4.12 16.62 -3.11
N ILE A 183 -3.28 15.70 -3.60
CA ILE A 183 -3.71 14.38 -4.09
C ILE A 183 -3.66 13.37 -2.94
N TRP A 184 -4.74 12.59 -2.76
CA TRP A 184 -4.82 11.57 -1.72
C TRP A 184 -4.13 10.28 -2.14
N LYS A 185 -3.32 9.74 -1.23
CA LYS A 185 -2.45 8.59 -1.50
C LYS A 185 -2.45 7.59 -0.35
N TYR A 186 -2.16 6.34 -0.70
CA TYR A 186 -1.86 5.27 0.24
C TYR A 186 -0.36 4.99 0.25
N VAL A 187 0.30 5.14 1.40
CA VAL A 187 1.76 5.25 1.49
C VAL A 187 2.49 3.98 1.87
N ASP A 188 1.78 2.88 2.18
CA ASP A 188 2.38 1.62 2.61
C ASP A 188 1.88 0.45 1.74
N LEU A 189 2.69 0.01 0.77
CA LEU A 189 2.26 -1.00 -0.19
C LEU A 189 2.71 -2.43 0.18
N ASP A 190 3.37 -2.63 1.33
CA ASP A 190 3.93 -3.94 1.72
C ASP A 190 2.84 -5.03 1.81
N ALA A 191 1.61 -4.65 2.18
CA ALA A 191 0.44 -5.54 2.28
C ALA A 191 -0.67 -5.20 1.26
N VAL A 192 -0.32 -4.60 0.11
CA VAL A 192 -1.24 -4.37 -1.00
C VAL A 192 -1.09 -5.49 -2.01
N LEU A 193 -2.12 -6.29 -2.21
CA LEU A 193 -2.02 -7.56 -2.95
C LEU A 193 -3.20 -7.79 -3.89
N SER A 194 -2.95 -8.49 -4.99
CA SER A 194 -4.02 -9.04 -5.81
C SER A 194 -4.73 -10.19 -5.09
N TYR A 195 -5.97 -10.45 -5.48
CA TYR A 195 -6.73 -11.60 -4.98
C TYR A 195 -5.96 -12.92 -5.15
N ASP A 196 -5.28 -13.12 -6.27
CA ASP A 196 -4.59 -14.39 -6.57
C ASP A 196 -3.38 -14.64 -5.67
N ILE A 197 -2.65 -13.59 -5.29
CA ILE A 197 -1.58 -13.71 -4.29
C ILE A 197 -2.18 -14.02 -2.92
N LEU A 198 -3.22 -13.29 -2.52
CA LEU A 198 -3.90 -13.50 -1.24
C LEU A 198 -4.44 -14.92 -1.10
N ALA A 199 -5.20 -15.39 -2.09
CA ALA A 199 -5.80 -16.72 -2.10
C ALA A 199 -4.73 -17.82 -2.02
N ARG A 200 -3.56 -17.63 -2.64
CA ARG A 200 -2.43 -18.55 -2.51
C ARG A 200 -1.85 -18.55 -1.10
N ASN A 201 -1.54 -17.38 -0.55
CA ASN A 201 -0.95 -17.23 0.78
C ASN A 201 -1.84 -17.85 1.85
N ILE A 202 -3.16 -17.67 1.72
CA ILE A 202 -4.16 -18.25 2.62
C ILE A 202 -4.28 -19.77 2.43
N LYS A 203 -4.23 -20.28 1.20
CA LYS A 203 -4.30 -21.73 0.92
C LYS A 203 -3.14 -22.52 1.53
N LEU A 204 -1.98 -21.89 1.75
CA LEU A 204 -0.83 -22.53 2.41
C LEU A 204 -1.09 -22.84 3.90
N ARG A 205 -2.19 -22.35 4.48
CA ARG A 205 -2.54 -22.65 5.88
C ARG A 205 -3.09 -24.05 6.04
N SER A 206 -2.65 -24.70 7.12
CA SER A 206 -2.90 -26.12 7.39
C SER A 206 -4.35 -26.42 7.80
N SER A 207 -4.98 -25.56 8.60
CA SER A 207 -6.39 -25.71 9.00
C SER A 207 -6.99 -24.43 9.58
N CYS A 208 -8.31 -24.35 9.63
CA CYS A 208 -9.06 -23.23 10.23
C CYS A 208 -10.27 -23.71 11.06
N THR A 209 -10.66 -22.91 12.05
CA THR A 209 -11.89 -23.06 12.84
C THR A 209 -12.84 -21.88 12.65
N THR A 210 -12.29 -20.68 12.50
CA THR A 210 -12.98 -19.42 12.26
C THR A 210 -12.41 -18.72 11.03
N ASP A 211 -13.16 -17.77 10.46
CA ASP A 211 -12.69 -17.00 9.30
C ASP A 211 -11.41 -16.20 9.63
N LEU A 212 -11.25 -15.77 10.89
CA LEU A 212 -10.05 -15.07 11.36
C LEU A 212 -8.77 -15.93 11.27
N ASP A 213 -8.88 -17.26 11.30
CA ASP A 213 -7.72 -18.15 11.06
C ASP A 213 -7.26 -18.07 9.58
N CYS A 214 -8.14 -17.57 8.70
CA CYS A 214 -7.91 -17.32 7.28
C CYS A 214 -7.69 -15.83 6.97
N SER A 215 -7.08 -15.09 7.91
CA SER A 215 -6.74 -13.66 7.74
C SER A 215 -5.32 -13.42 7.24
N TYR A 216 -5.12 -12.59 6.23
CA TYR A 216 -3.85 -11.96 5.93
C TYR A 216 -3.98 -10.50 6.36
N PHE A 217 -3.49 -10.19 7.56
CA PHE A 217 -3.75 -8.92 8.24
C PHE A 217 -5.27 -8.61 8.28
N ASP A 218 -5.72 -7.51 7.68
CA ASP A 218 -7.14 -7.10 7.61
C ASP A 218 -7.98 -7.87 6.58
N CYS A 219 -7.34 -8.56 5.64
CA CYS A 219 -8.04 -9.32 4.59
C CYS A 219 -8.42 -10.71 5.09
N VAL A 220 -9.72 -11.02 5.17
CA VAL A 220 -10.23 -12.26 5.75
C VAL A 220 -10.94 -13.11 4.71
N PHE A 221 -10.61 -14.40 4.65
CA PHE A 221 -11.28 -15.40 3.81
C PHE A 221 -12.21 -16.28 4.62
N LEU A 222 -13.22 -16.86 3.97
CA LEU A 222 -14.18 -17.75 4.61
C LEU A 222 -13.51 -19.06 5.04
N CYS A 223 -13.65 -19.47 6.30
CA CYS A 223 -13.27 -20.78 6.77
C CYS A 223 -14.40 -21.80 6.51
N ASN A 224 -14.11 -22.84 5.74
CA ASN A 224 -15.05 -23.94 5.60
C ASN A 224 -15.02 -24.82 6.86
N LYS A 225 -16.02 -24.66 7.72
CA LYS A 225 -16.11 -25.37 9.01
C LYS A 225 -16.22 -26.88 8.90
N ASN A 226 -16.66 -27.40 7.74
CA ASN A 226 -16.78 -28.83 7.49
C ASN A 226 -15.44 -29.44 7.09
N THR A 227 -14.73 -28.82 6.14
CA THR A 227 -13.41 -29.30 5.68
C THR A 227 -12.26 -28.83 6.56
N LYS A 228 -12.51 -27.87 7.45
CA LYS A 228 -11.50 -27.18 8.28
C LYS A 228 -10.40 -26.53 7.45
N GLN A 229 -10.73 -26.06 6.26
CA GLN A 229 -9.80 -25.41 5.34
C GLN A 229 -10.28 -24.02 4.95
N CYS A 230 -9.32 -23.11 4.76
CA CYS A 230 -9.62 -21.79 4.23
C CYS A 230 -10.16 -21.89 2.80
N GLY A 231 -11.27 -21.19 2.57
CA GLY A 231 -11.94 -21.11 1.28
C GLY A 231 -11.30 -20.10 0.34
N LYS A 232 -11.95 -19.89 -0.80
CA LYS A 232 -11.56 -18.89 -1.80
C LYS A 232 -12.33 -17.56 -1.64
N SER A 233 -13.51 -17.60 -1.06
CA SER A 233 -14.34 -16.40 -0.92
C SER A 233 -13.79 -15.45 0.15
N MET A 234 -13.63 -14.19 -0.22
CA MET A 234 -13.35 -13.09 0.71
C MET A 234 -14.58 -12.79 1.56
N VAL A 235 -14.35 -12.53 2.85
CA VAL A 235 -15.34 -12.04 3.81
C VAL A 235 -15.31 -10.51 3.88
N THR A 236 -14.14 -9.92 3.69
CA THR A 236 -13.89 -8.47 3.78
C THR A 236 -13.65 -7.83 2.41
N SER A 237 -14.16 -6.61 2.21
CA SER A 237 -13.79 -5.70 1.10
C SER A 237 -12.94 -4.52 1.58
N ASN A 238 -12.33 -3.77 0.66
CA ASN A 238 -11.57 -2.56 1.01
C ASN A 238 -12.43 -1.54 1.76
N VAL A 239 -13.67 -1.28 1.29
CA VAL A 239 -14.59 -0.35 1.96
C VAL A 239 -14.94 -0.80 3.38
N GLN A 240 -15.15 -2.10 3.60
CA GLN A 240 -15.38 -2.67 4.93
C GLN A 240 -14.19 -2.47 5.87
N ILE A 241 -12.98 -2.76 5.38
CA ILE A 241 -11.73 -2.61 6.14
C ILE A 241 -11.54 -1.14 6.54
N ILE A 242 -11.79 -0.20 5.62
CA ILE A 242 -11.64 1.23 5.86
C ILE A 242 -12.68 1.77 6.84
N CYS A 243 -13.95 1.39 6.69
CA CYS A 243 -14.99 1.74 7.65
C CYS A 243 -14.63 1.29 9.07
N LYS A 244 -14.15 0.06 9.20
CA LYS A 244 -13.72 -0.51 10.48
C LYS A 244 -12.49 0.20 11.04
N ASN A 245 -11.39 0.28 10.29
CA ASN A 245 -10.09 0.65 10.83
C ASN A 245 -9.84 2.16 10.84
N ILE A 246 -10.44 2.91 9.92
CA ILE A 246 -10.21 4.36 9.75
C ILE A 246 -11.39 5.18 10.28
N PHE A 247 -12.63 4.84 9.93
CA PHE A 247 -13.77 5.68 10.28
C PHE A 247 -14.37 5.41 11.65
N ILE A 248 -14.56 4.13 12.00
CA ILE A 248 -15.00 3.71 13.34
C ILE A 248 -13.81 3.68 14.30
N GLY A 249 -12.68 3.16 13.83
CA GLY A 249 -11.49 2.94 14.66
C GLY A 249 -11.54 1.59 15.37
N GLY A 250 -10.37 1.12 15.77
CA GLY A 250 -10.19 -0.20 16.37
C GLY A 250 -9.25 -0.14 17.57
N PHE A 251 -9.15 -1.26 18.28
CA PHE A 251 -8.31 -1.38 19.47
C PHE A 251 -6.85 -0.97 19.20
N TRP A 252 -6.33 -1.25 18.01
CA TRP A 252 -4.95 -0.96 17.60
C TRP A 252 -4.78 0.37 16.85
N SER A 253 -5.82 0.85 16.15
CA SER A 253 -5.80 2.08 15.36
C SER A 253 -6.27 3.32 16.14
N GLY A 254 -6.80 3.15 17.36
CA GLY A 254 -7.29 4.23 18.18
C GLY A 254 -8.66 4.74 17.74
N ARG A 255 -8.96 6.00 18.05
CA ARG A 255 -10.25 6.61 17.70
C ARG A 255 -10.39 6.79 16.20
N GLY A 256 -11.54 6.40 15.66
CA GLY A 256 -11.86 6.57 14.25
C GLY A 256 -12.17 8.02 13.89
N LEU A 257 -11.94 8.36 12.63
CA LEU A 257 -12.17 9.69 12.07
C LEU A 257 -13.62 10.18 12.25
N LEU A 258 -14.58 9.26 12.20
CA LEU A 258 -16.02 9.51 12.26
C LEU A 258 -16.67 8.95 13.53
N GLU A 259 -15.91 8.35 14.45
CA GLU A 259 -16.42 7.68 15.65
C GLU A 259 -17.29 8.61 16.52
N MET A 260 -16.84 9.85 16.70
CA MET A 260 -17.53 10.84 17.54
C MET A 260 -18.51 11.73 16.75
N HIS A 261 -18.76 11.41 15.48
CA HIS A 261 -19.68 12.20 14.66
C HIS A 261 -21.13 12.04 15.16
N LYS A 262 -21.85 13.15 15.36
CA LYS A 262 -23.18 13.15 16.02
C LYS A 262 -24.33 12.69 15.12
N SER A 263 -24.12 12.62 13.81
CA SER A 263 -25.16 12.22 12.86
C SER A 263 -25.50 10.74 12.98
N THR A 264 -26.78 10.43 13.20
CA THR A 264 -27.29 9.06 13.19
C THR A 264 -27.12 8.40 11.82
N LEU A 265 -27.22 9.18 10.73
CA LEU A 265 -26.99 8.69 9.38
C LEU A 265 -25.57 8.12 9.24
N ILE A 266 -24.52 8.85 9.67
CA ILE A 266 -23.14 8.33 9.64
C ILE A 266 -23.02 7.06 10.45
N ARG A 267 -23.58 7.04 11.67
CA ARG A 267 -23.48 5.88 12.54
C ARG A 267 -24.10 4.64 11.89
N ASP A 268 -25.29 4.79 11.32
CA ASP A 268 -26.02 3.68 10.71
C ASP A 268 -25.35 3.25 9.38
N THR A 269 -24.83 4.19 8.58
CA THR A 269 -24.00 3.90 7.40
C THR A 269 -22.76 3.11 7.76
N LEU A 270 -22.01 3.51 8.79
CA LEU A 270 -20.80 2.79 9.22
C LEU A 270 -21.11 1.38 9.73
N LEU A 271 -22.25 1.21 10.43
CA LEU A 271 -22.72 -0.11 10.85
C LEU A 271 -23.12 -0.99 9.66
N GLN A 272 -23.79 -0.45 8.64
CA GLN A 272 -24.07 -1.18 7.41
C GLN A 272 -22.78 -1.54 6.69
N CYS A 273 -21.86 -0.58 6.57
CA CYS A 273 -20.59 -0.77 5.90
C CYS A 273 -19.82 -1.98 6.44
N ILE A 274 -19.72 -2.16 7.75
CA ILE A 274 -18.95 -3.28 8.33
C ILE A 274 -19.69 -4.63 8.38
N ASN A 275 -21.02 -4.65 8.20
CA ASN A 275 -21.84 -5.85 8.40
C ASN A 275 -22.50 -6.37 7.12
N ASP A 276 -22.69 -5.53 6.11
CA ASP A 276 -23.31 -5.90 4.85
C ASP A 276 -22.24 -6.09 3.77
N SER A 277 -22.14 -7.31 3.21
CA SER A 277 -21.20 -7.62 2.15
C SER A 277 -21.58 -7.02 0.79
N ALA A 278 -22.81 -6.51 0.65
CA ALA A 278 -23.25 -5.81 -0.55
C ALA A 278 -22.98 -4.30 -0.51
N PHE A 279 -22.50 -3.76 0.64
CA PHE A 279 -22.22 -2.35 0.79
C PHE A 279 -21.03 -1.92 -0.08
N THR A 280 -21.17 -0.79 -0.78
CA THR A 280 -20.22 -0.30 -1.78
C THR A 280 -19.56 1.02 -1.40
N GLU A 281 -18.50 1.38 -2.12
CA GLU A 281 -17.88 2.71 -2.03
C GLU A 281 -18.88 3.84 -2.36
N GLU A 282 -19.79 3.63 -3.32
CA GLU A 282 -20.82 4.58 -3.70
C GLU A 282 -21.83 4.83 -2.57
N ASP A 283 -22.25 3.79 -1.85
CA ASP A 283 -23.14 3.92 -0.70
C ASP A 283 -22.53 4.83 0.39
N LEU A 284 -21.23 4.65 0.63
CA LEU A 284 -20.46 5.47 1.55
C LEU A 284 -20.38 6.94 1.09
N ILE A 285 -20.02 7.18 -0.17
CA ILE A 285 -19.90 8.53 -0.74
C ILE A 285 -21.23 9.26 -0.68
N ASN A 286 -22.33 8.58 -1.02
CA ASN A 286 -23.68 9.15 -0.98
C ASN A 286 -24.07 9.59 0.43
N ALA A 287 -23.81 8.74 1.44
CA ALA A 287 -24.10 9.05 2.84
C ALA A 287 -23.26 10.21 3.38
N LEU A 288 -21.96 10.27 3.04
CA LEU A 288 -21.07 11.36 3.44
C LEU A 288 -21.49 12.69 2.80
N SER A 289 -21.87 12.66 1.52
CA SER A 289 -22.29 13.85 0.77
C SER A 289 -23.62 14.42 1.29
N ALA A 290 -24.51 13.59 1.84
CA ALA A 290 -25.79 14.03 2.42
C ALA A 290 -25.63 14.88 3.70
N ILE A 291 -24.42 14.97 4.25
CA ILE A 291 -24.12 15.68 5.51
C ILE A 291 -23.24 16.91 5.29
N GLU A 292 -22.57 17.01 4.14
CA GLU A 292 -21.85 18.23 3.75
C GLU A 292 -22.78 19.38 3.35
N GLY A 293 -24.06 19.10 3.11
CA GLY A 293 -25.13 20.09 2.85
C GLY A 293 -25.82 20.58 4.12
#